data_AF-A0A397EZ89-F1
#
_entry.id   AF-A0A397EZ89-F1
#
_cell.length_a   1.000
_cell.length_b   1.000
_cell.length_c   1.000
_cell.angle_alpha   90.00
_cell.angle_beta   90.00
_cell.angle_gamma   90.00
#
_symmetry.space_group_name_H-M   'P 1'
#
loop_
_entity.id
_entity.type
_entity.pdbx_description
1 polymer ?
#
loop_
_entity_poly.entity_id
_entity_poly.type
_entity_poly.pdbx_seq_one_letter_code
_entity_poly.pdbx_strand_id
1 'polypeptide(L)'
;MDAADEAKTRGNRFFQEGQYQQAIDAFTEAISIDPSNAVYYSNRSGAYLKVNKAAQAVTDARKVVELRPEWPKGYSRLGTSLFYQKKYADAKAAYEKGLAKDTNDANLKDGLKNATAALSGVGAPQTLRQLCWDTTHAKFRTYQFALRALMIVSFVLYWTAGWGSPSLAAFSFANFFKLAAINYVSFLAYNHGTPKLNQAYAQRLIMDPATQSLLFALLFWFSTPYGLALFPVVANELVHFASFAGSLLLAVNSSLGSTLETHVFDRVMPFVVWAAVYHRVPSLVATLEVAIGLSLILELLTPNRNFMLLLVYWQLLRIRYMISPQLKNAFADLDRVVTTAAFHPRSPPIVGTAYSKLKDMLAKMVAVPEPGQQQAAPSSMPKCCIM
;
A
#
# COMPACT_ATOMS: atom_id res chain seq x y z
N MET A 1 1.65 -42.01 9.84
CA MET A 1 2.43 -40.78 9.64
C MET A 1 3.29 -40.61 10.88
N ASP A 2 4.59 -40.40 10.71
CA ASP A 2 5.49 -40.20 11.86
C ASP A 2 5.10 -38.93 12.62
N ALA A 3 5.25 -38.92 13.95
CA ALA A 3 4.81 -37.81 14.82
C ALA A 3 5.42 -36.45 14.40
N ALA A 4 6.68 -36.45 13.92
CA ALA A 4 7.33 -35.26 13.37
C ALA A 4 6.64 -34.72 12.10
N ASP A 5 6.14 -35.62 11.26
CA ASP A 5 5.48 -35.29 10.01
C ASP A 5 4.04 -34.80 10.20
N GLU A 6 3.38 -35.26 11.26
CA GLU A 6 2.13 -34.68 11.73
C GLU A 6 2.34 -33.25 12.23
N ALA A 7 3.35 -33.02 13.08
CA ALA A 7 3.71 -31.69 13.57
C ALA A 7 4.07 -30.73 12.42
N LYS A 8 4.82 -31.18 11.40
CA LYS A 8 5.06 -30.43 10.15
C LYS A 8 3.75 -30.07 9.45
N THR A 9 2.83 -31.02 9.32
CA THR A 9 1.56 -30.80 8.61
C THR A 9 0.69 -29.77 9.34
N ARG A 10 0.64 -29.85 10.69
CA ARG A 10 0.00 -28.83 11.54
C ARG A 10 0.67 -27.46 11.37
N GLY A 11 2.00 -27.39 11.40
CA GLY A 11 2.74 -26.15 11.20
C GLY A 11 2.48 -25.52 9.82
N ASN A 12 2.39 -26.32 8.76
CA ASN A 12 2.05 -25.84 7.41
C ASN A 12 0.62 -25.28 7.35
N ARG A 13 -0.34 -25.89 8.06
CA ARG A 13 -1.71 -25.39 8.15
C ARG A 13 -1.75 -24.03 8.83
N PHE A 14 -1.16 -23.91 10.02
CA PHE A 14 -1.06 -22.63 10.74
C PHE A 14 -0.34 -21.55 9.91
N PHE A 15 0.68 -21.94 9.14
CA PHE A 15 1.37 -21.02 8.24
C PHE A 15 0.46 -20.49 7.12
N GLN A 16 -0.41 -21.34 6.55
CA GLN A 16 -1.38 -20.94 5.53
C GLN A 16 -2.50 -20.05 6.10
N GLU A 17 -2.89 -20.30 7.35
CA GLU A 17 -3.89 -19.51 8.08
C GLU A 17 -3.35 -18.17 8.62
N GLY A 18 -2.05 -17.89 8.44
CA GLY A 18 -1.40 -16.67 8.92
C GLY A 18 -1.06 -16.68 10.43
N GLN A 19 -1.26 -17.81 11.10
CA GLN A 19 -0.93 -18.03 12.52
C GLN A 19 0.54 -18.41 12.70
N TYR A 20 1.44 -17.48 12.34
CA TYR A 20 2.87 -17.76 12.20
C TYR A 20 3.57 -18.17 13.50
N GLN A 21 3.14 -17.69 14.67
CA GLN A 21 3.74 -18.10 15.95
C GLN A 21 3.39 -19.57 16.28
N GLN A 22 2.15 -19.99 16.06
CA GLN A 22 1.75 -21.40 16.22
C GLN A 22 2.43 -22.31 15.19
N ALA A 23 2.66 -21.81 13.97
CA ALA A 23 3.46 -22.52 12.98
C ALA A 23 4.92 -22.74 13.45
N ILE A 24 5.53 -21.73 14.07
CA ILE A 24 6.88 -21.84 14.66
C ILE A 24 6.91 -22.91 15.75
N ASP A 25 5.91 -22.93 16.63
CA ASP A 25 5.84 -23.89 17.74
C ASP A 25 5.69 -25.32 17.21
N ALA A 26 4.82 -25.55 16.23
CA ALA A 26 4.62 -26.85 15.58
C ALA A 26 5.86 -27.33 14.80
N PHE A 27 6.59 -26.44 14.10
CA PHE A 27 7.85 -26.82 13.47
C PHE A 27 8.96 -27.07 14.50
N THR A 28 8.92 -26.41 15.67
CA THR A 28 9.87 -26.66 16.76
C THR A 28 9.63 -28.03 17.39
N GLU A 29 8.37 -28.43 17.56
CA GLU A 29 7.98 -29.78 17.94
C GLU A 29 8.53 -30.81 16.93
N ALA A 30 8.31 -30.60 15.62
CA ALA A 30 8.84 -31.48 14.58
C ALA A 30 10.38 -31.62 14.64
N ILE A 31 11.09 -30.51 14.88
CA ILE A 31 12.56 -30.50 15.04
C ILE A 31 13.00 -31.23 16.32
N SER A 32 12.23 -31.16 17.41
CA SER A 32 12.56 -31.87 18.64
C SER A 32 12.45 -33.39 18.49
N ILE A 33 11.58 -33.85 17.60
CA ILE A 33 11.36 -35.27 17.30
C ILE A 33 12.40 -35.77 16.30
N ASP A 34 12.65 -35.02 15.22
CA ASP A 34 13.69 -35.33 14.23
C ASP A 34 14.51 -34.07 13.88
N PRO A 35 15.66 -33.86 14.56
CA PRO A 35 16.52 -32.71 14.34
C PRO A 35 17.40 -32.83 13.08
N SER A 36 17.35 -33.96 12.36
CA SER A 36 18.16 -34.18 11.16
C SER A 36 17.46 -33.70 9.89
N ASN A 37 16.17 -33.40 9.96
CA ASN A 37 15.37 -33.07 8.81
C ASN A 37 15.40 -31.58 8.45
N ALA A 38 16.16 -31.26 7.41
CA ALA A 38 16.31 -29.92 6.85
C ALA A 38 14.98 -29.23 6.45
N VAL A 39 13.92 -29.99 6.15
CA VAL A 39 12.62 -29.41 5.74
C VAL A 39 11.97 -28.63 6.89
N TYR A 40 12.07 -29.13 8.13
CA TYR A 40 11.45 -28.47 9.28
C TYR A 40 12.11 -27.11 9.56
N TYR A 41 13.44 -27.06 9.54
CA TYR A 41 14.21 -25.80 9.62
C TYR A 41 13.90 -24.85 8.45
N SER A 42 13.72 -25.37 7.23
CA SER A 42 13.34 -24.56 6.07
C SER A 42 11.94 -23.95 6.19
N ASN A 43 11.01 -24.62 6.87
CA ASN A 43 9.65 -24.11 7.06
C ASN A 43 9.60 -23.14 8.24
N ARG A 44 10.29 -23.45 9.34
CA ARG A 44 10.41 -22.56 10.50
C ARG A 44 11.13 -21.26 10.18
N SER A 45 12.19 -21.28 9.36
CA SER A 45 12.84 -20.06 8.87
C SER A 45 11.87 -19.15 8.09
N GLY A 46 11.01 -19.73 7.26
CA GLY A 46 9.94 -19.00 6.58
C GLY A 46 8.94 -18.37 7.55
N ALA A 47 8.54 -19.09 8.60
CA ALA A 47 7.64 -18.59 9.64
C ALA A 47 8.28 -17.47 10.47
N TYR A 48 9.56 -17.59 10.82
CA TYR A 48 10.30 -16.53 11.52
C TYR A 48 10.36 -15.22 10.72
N LEU A 49 10.52 -15.28 9.39
CA LEU A 49 10.49 -14.07 8.56
C LEU A 49 9.13 -13.36 8.58
N LYS A 50 8.02 -14.11 8.68
CA LYS A 50 6.68 -13.54 8.75
C LYS A 50 6.38 -12.81 10.06
N VAL A 51 7.13 -13.12 11.12
CA VAL A 51 7.08 -12.42 12.42
C VAL A 51 8.28 -11.50 12.66
N ASN A 52 8.98 -11.08 11.60
CA ASN A 52 10.16 -10.19 11.64
C ASN A 52 11.35 -10.69 12.50
N LYS A 53 11.44 -12.00 12.75
CA LYS A 53 12.53 -12.66 13.50
C LYS A 53 13.65 -13.11 12.56
N ALA A 54 14.25 -12.17 11.82
CA ALA A 54 15.24 -12.48 10.77
C ALA A 54 16.54 -13.12 11.29
N ALA A 55 16.93 -12.85 12.54
CA ALA A 55 18.08 -13.48 13.21
C ALA A 55 17.90 -14.99 13.38
N GLN A 56 16.75 -15.42 13.92
CA GLN A 56 16.41 -16.83 14.03
C GLN A 56 16.26 -17.49 12.66
N ALA A 57 15.66 -16.78 11.68
CA ALA A 57 15.50 -17.31 10.33
C ALA A 57 16.85 -17.61 9.64
N VAL A 58 17.87 -16.77 9.81
CA VAL A 58 19.22 -17.05 9.29
C VAL A 58 19.85 -18.26 9.96
N THR A 59 19.65 -18.42 11.27
CA THR A 59 20.19 -19.56 12.01
C THR A 59 19.61 -20.87 11.48
N ASP A 60 18.28 -20.94 11.34
CA ASP A 60 17.61 -22.11 10.78
C ASP A 60 18.02 -22.34 9.31
N ALA A 61 18.08 -21.28 8.50
CA ALA A 61 18.46 -21.42 7.09
C ALA A 61 19.92 -21.88 6.91
N ARG A 62 20.85 -21.49 7.80
CA ARG A 62 22.22 -22.04 7.81
C ARG A 62 22.20 -23.53 8.14
N LYS A 63 21.35 -23.95 9.10
CA LYS A 63 21.20 -25.37 9.44
C LYS A 63 20.64 -26.19 8.27
N VAL A 64 19.73 -25.62 7.46
CA VAL A 64 19.24 -26.27 6.23
C VAL A 64 20.40 -26.54 5.25
N VAL A 65 21.27 -25.55 5.03
CA VAL A 65 22.41 -25.67 4.11
C VAL A 65 23.46 -26.63 4.66
N GLU A 66 23.64 -26.71 5.98
CA GLU A 66 24.52 -27.69 6.63
C GLU A 66 24.00 -29.12 6.48
N LEU A 67 22.69 -29.34 6.71
CA LEU A 67 22.07 -30.67 6.62
C LEU A 67 21.88 -31.15 5.18
N ARG A 68 21.62 -30.23 4.24
CA ARG A 68 21.42 -30.55 2.82
C ARG A 68 22.10 -29.51 1.92
N PRO A 69 23.42 -29.62 1.71
CA PRO A 69 24.19 -28.67 0.90
C PRO A 69 23.86 -28.71 -0.59
N GLU A 70 23.23 -29.78 -1.07
CA GLU A 70 22.80 -29.89 -2.47
C GLU A 70 21.38 -29.38 -2.71
N TRP A 71 20.67 -28.89 -1.68
CA TRP A 71 19.28 -28.48 -1.81
C TRP A 71 19.15 -26.96 -2.08
N PRO A 72 18.76 -26.53 -3.30
CA PRO A 72 18.76 -25.11 -3.68
C PRO A 72 17.83 -24.25 -2.81
N LYS A 73 16.72 -24.83 -2.33
CA LYS A 73 15.75 -24.16 -1.45
C LYS A 73 16.38 -23.69 -0.13
N GLY A 74 17.39 -24.39 0.38
CA GLY A 74 18.12 -23.97 1.58
C GLY A 74 18.86 -22.65 1.36
N TYR A 75 19.55 -22.51 0.23
CA TYR A 75 20.21 -21.27 -0.17
C TYR A 75 19.21 -20.14 -0.43
N SER A 76 18.05 -20.44 -1.00
CA SER A 76 16.96 -19.47 -1.18
C SER A 76 16.47 -18.92 0.17
N ARG A 77 16.26 -19.80 1.17
CA ARG A 77 15.90 -19.39 2.55
C ARG A 77 17.01 -18.57 3.21
N LEU A 78 18.26 -18.96 3.02
CA LEU A 78 19.41 -18.25 3.60
C LEU A 78 19.57 -16.85 3.00
N GLY A 79 19.56 -16.75 1.67
CA GLY A 79 19.61 -15.48 0.95
C GLY A 79 18.46 -14.56 1.32
N THR A 80 17.23 -15.09 1.42
CA THR A 80 16.05 -14.31 1.84
C THR A 80 16.25 -13.81 3.27
N SER A 81 16.67 -14.68 4.19
CA SER A 81 16.82 -14.30 5.59
C SER A 81 17.92 -13.26 5.82
N LEU A 82 19.04 -13.36 5.09
CA LEU A 82 20.13 -12.38 5.10
C LEU A 82 19.70 -11.04 4.46
N PHE A 83 18.88 -11.10 3.42
CA PHE A 83 18.29 -9.92 2.79
C PHE A 83 17.42 -9.14 3.78
N TYR A 84 16.57 -9.82 4.56
CA TYR A 84 15.79 -9.19 5.63
C TYR A 84 16.67 -8.62 6.77
N GLN A 85 17.87 -9.16 7.00
CA GLN A 85 18.87 -8.56 7.91
C GLN A 85 19.67 -7.41 7.28
N LYS A 86 19.38 -7.03 6.02
CA LYS A 86 20.13 -6.03 5.25
C LYS A 86 21.59 -6.40 4.97
N LYS A 87 21.96 -7.68 5.13
CA LYS A 87 23.28 -8.21 4.78
C LYS A 87 23.31 -8.59 3.30
N TYR A 88 23.20 -7.58 2.43
CA TYR A 88 22.97 -7.79 0.99
C TYR A 88 24.12 -8.49 0.27
N ALA A 89 25.37 -8.26 0.70
CA ALA A 89 26.54 -8.95 0.14
C ALA A 89 26.50 -10.45 0.45
N ASP A 90 26.21 -10.81 1.70
CA ASP A 90 26.07 -12.21 2.12
C ASP A 90 24.84 -12.87 1.46
N ALA A 91 23.75 -12.13 1.31
CA ALA A 91 22.54 -12.59 0.63
C ALA A 91 22.83 -12.90 -0.85
N LYS A 92 23.54 -12.00 -1.55
CA LYS A 92 23.99 -12.21 -2.93
C LYS A 92 24.82 -13.49 -3.04
N ALA A 93 25.84 -13.64 -2.19
CA ALA A 93 26.69 -14.83 -2.18
C ALA A 93 25.90 -16.13 -1.91
N ALA A 94 24.89 -16.09 -1.02
CA ALA A 94 24.03 -17.23 -0.77
C ALA A 94 23.18 -17.59 -2.00
N TYR A 95 22.60 -16.61 -2.70
CA TYR A 95 21.84 -16.85 -3.93
C TYR A 95 22.71 -17.39 -5.07
N GLU A 96 23.93 -16.87 -5.24
CA GLU A 96 24.89 -17.36 -6.23
C GLU A 96 25.28 -18.83 -5.96
N LYS A 97 25.54 -19.18 -4.70
CA LYS A 97 25.78 -20.58 -4.30
C LYS A 97 24.57 -21.47 -4.58
N GLY A 98 23.35 -20.98 -4.35
CA GLY A 98 22.13 -21.70 -4.70
C GLY A 98 21.99 -21.94 -6.21
N LEU A 99 22.27 -20.92 -7.03
CA LEU A 99 22.21 -21.02 -8.50
C LEU A 99 23.27 -21.95 -9.08
N ALA A 100 24.39 -22.13 -8.39
CA ALA A 100 25.37 -23.16 -8.76
C ALA A 100 24.83 -24.59 -8.57
N LYS A 101 23.79 -24.78 -7.74
CA LYS A 101 23.12 -26.08 -7.53
C LYS A 101 21.94 -26.28 -8.48
N ASP A 102 21.15 -25.23 -8.70
CA ASP A 102 20.08 -25.21 -9.68
C ASP A 102 20.08 -23.87 -10.44
N THR A 103 20.56 -23.93 -11.68
CA THR A 103 20.73 -22.77 -12.55
C THR A 103 19.40 -22.22 -13.07
N ASN A 104 18.28 -22.94 -12.89
CA ASN A 104 16.97 -22.54 -13.42
C ASN A 104 15.93 -22.15 -12.35
N ASP A 105 16.28 -22.18 -11.07
CA ASP A 105 15.36 -21.76 -10.00
C ASP A 105 15.04 -20.25 -10.11
N ALA A 106 13.76 -19.94 -10.36
CA ALA A 106 13.27 -18.58 -10.52
C ALA A 106 13.39 -17.75 -9.22
N ASN A 107 13.15 -18.35 -8.05
CA ASN A 107 13.24 -17.65 -6.77
C ASN A 107 14.66 -17.23 -6.45
N LEU A 108 15.64 -18.07 -6.81
CA LEU A 108 17.07 -17.75 -6.65
C LEU A 108 17.52 -16.63 -7.60
N LYS A 109 17.05 -16.63 -8.86
CA LYS A 109 17.33 -15.54 -9.83
C LYS A 109 16.72 -14.21 -9.38
N ASP A 110 15.46 -14.23 -8.95
CA ASP A 110 14.77 -13.04 -8.44
C ASP A 110 15.40 -12.52 -7.14
N GLY A 111 15.73 -13.43 -6.23
CA GLY A 111 16.47 -13.12 -5.00
C GLY A 111 17.83 -12.50 -5.27
N LEU A 112 18.60 -13.04 -6.23
CA LEU A 112 19.88 -12.49 -6.66
C LEU A 112 19.70 -11.09 -7.24
N LYS A 113 18.76 -10.89 -8.18
CA LYS A 113 18.46 -9.58 -8.76
C LYS A 113 18.08 -8.54 -7.70
N ASN A 114 17.27 -8.94 -6.72
CA ASN A 114 16.87 -8.06 -5.62
C ASN A 114 18.06 -7.74 -4.69
N ALA A 115 18.89 -8.73 -4.37
CA ALA A 115 20.09 -8.55 -3.55
C ALA A 115 21.14 -7.69 -4.25
N THR A 116 21.35 -7.87 -5.57
CA THR A 116 22.25 -7.02 -6.35
C THR A 116 21.70 -5.60 -6.48
N ALA A 117 20.41 -5.43 -6.74
CA ALA A 117 19.78 -4.12 -6.75
C ALA A 117 19.88 -3.41 -5.40
N ALA A 118 19.68 -4.14 -4.28
CA ALA A 118 19.84 -3.60 -2.94
C ALA A 118 21.30 -3.27 -2.61
N LEU A 119 22.26 -4.07 -3.08
CA LEU A 119 23.69 -3.80 -2.94
C LEU A 119 24.13 -2.58 -3.76
N SER A 120 23.60 -2.43 -4.98
CA SER A 120 23.77 -1.25 -5.82
C SER A 120 23.00 -0.03 -5.30
N GLY A 121 21.95 -0.23 -4.49
CA GLY A 121 21.08 0.81 -3.95
C GLY A 121 21.44 1.28 -2.52
N VAL A 122 22.36 0.61 -1.82
CA VAL A 122 22.73 0.92 -0.43
C VAL A 122 24.23 1.22 -0.25
N GLY A 123 25.01 1.37 -1.33
CA GLY A 123 26.44 1.69 -1.15
C GLY A 123 27.25 2.13 -2.36
N ALA A 124 26.66 2.27 -3.55
CA ALA A 124 27.36 2.91 -4.67
C ALA A 124 26.97 4.41 -4.71
N PRO A 125 27.92 5.35 -4.75
CA PRO A 125 27.60 6.74 -5.03
C PRO A 125 26.95 6.82 -6.41
N GLN A 126 25.63 6.98 -6.45
CA GLN A 126 24.94 7.27 -7.71
C GLN A 126 25.33 8.68 -8.11
N THR A 127 26.00 8.82 -9.25
CA THR A 127 26.25 10.15 -9.81
C THR A 127 24.92 10.83 -10.13
N LEU A 128 24.86 12.16 -10.07
CA LEU A 128 23.64 12.92 -10.42
C LEU A 128 23.09 12.54 -11.80
N ARG A 129 24.00 12.26 -12.74
CA ARG A 129 23.65 11.82 -14.09
C ARG A 129 22.90 10.48 -14.09
N GLN A 130 23.37 9.51 -13.30
CA GLN A 130 22.73 8.19 -13.18
C GLN A 130 21.37 8.27 -12.51
N LEU A 131 21.23 9.06 -11.45
CA LEU A 131 19.97 9.21 -10.74
C LEU A 131 18.87 9.82 -11.61
N CYS A 132 19.23 10.82 -12.44
CA CYS A 132 18.24 11.68 -13.06
C CYS A 132 18.10 11.51 -14.59
N TRP A 133 19.16 11.12 -15.32
CA TRP A 133 19.16 11.21 -16.80
C TRP A 133 19.57 9.95 -17.56
N ASP A 134 20.25 8.99 -16.93
CA ASP A 134 20.92 7.91 -17.66
C ASP A 134 19.96 6.87 -18.25
N THR A 135 18.83 6.62 -17.57
CA THR A 135 17.81 5.67 -18.04
C THR A 135 16.47 6.36 -18.29
N THR A 136 15.62 5.77 -19.14
CA THR A 136 14.23 6.22 -19.32
C THR A 136 13.47 6.25 -18.01
N HIS A 137 13.75 5.28 -17.12
CA HIS A 137 13.18 5.23 -15.78
C HIS A 137 13.67 6.38 -14.88
N ALA A 138 14.96 6.71 -14.91
CA ALA A 138 15.53 7.84 -14.18
C ALA A 138 14.92 9.18 -14.62
N LYS A 139 14.79 9.39 -15.94
CA LYS A 139 14.13 10.57 -16.51
C LYS A 139 12.68 10.69 -16.03
N PHE A 140 11.94 9.58 -16.07
CA PHE A 140 10.55 9.56 -15.61
C PHE A 140 10.41 9.83 -14.11
N ARG A 141 11.27 9.24 -13.27
CA ARG A 141 11.29 9.50 -11.82
C ARG A 141 11.61 10.97 -11.50
N THR A 142 12.53 11.57 -12.23
CA THR A 142 12.89 12.99 -12.10
C THR A 142 11.73 13.90 -12.52
N TYR A 143 11.06 13.55 -13.61
CA TYR A 143 9.86 14.26 -14.07
C TYR A 143 8.74 14.22 -13.01
N GLN A 144 8.46 13.05 -12.45
CA GLN A 144 7.50 12.88 -11.35
C GLN A 144 7.92 13.67 -10.10
N PHE A 145 9.20 13.68 -9.77
CA PHE A 145 9.73 14.48 -8.67
C PHE A 145 9.49 15.98 -8.88
N ALA A 146 9.72 16.49 -10.09
CA ALA A 146 9.45 17.89 -10.43
C ALA A 146 7.96 18.24 -10.29
N LEU A 147 7.06 17.38 -10.77
CA LEU A 147 5.62 17.57 -10.60
C LEU A 147 5.23 17.61 -9.12
N ARG A 148 5.72 16.67 -8.30
CA ARG A 148 5.46 16.64 -6.85
C ARG A 148 5.99 17.88 -6.15
N ALA A 149 7.18 18.37 -6.53
CA ALA A 149 7.73 19.60 -5.99
C ALA A 149 6.81 20.80 -6.28
N LEU A 150 6.33 20.94 -7.52
CA LEU A 150 5.38 21.99 -7.91
C LEU A 150 4.04 21.85 -7.17
N MET A 151 3.58 20.62 -6.93
CA MET A 151 2.38 20.37 -6.11
C MET A 151 2.59 20.86 -4.67
N ILE A 152 3.72 20.54 -4.04
CA ILE A 152 4.02 20.99 -2.67
C ILE A 152 4.08 22.53 -2.61
N VAL A 153 4.71 23.17 -3.60
CA VAL A 153 4.71 24.64 -3.71
C VAL A 153 3.29 25.18 -3.82
N SER A 154 2.46 24.60 -4.69
CA SER A 154 1.05 25.00 -4.87
C SER A 154 0.24 24.82 -3.57
N PHE A 155 0.49 23.74 -2.83
CA PHE A 155 -0.11 23.49 -1.52
C PHE A 155 0.27 24.57 -0.50
N VAL A 156 1.56 24.88 -0.40
CA VAL A 156 2.05 25.92 0.52
C VAL A 156 1.44 27.27 0.14
N LEU A 157 1.46 27.65 -1.14
CA LEU A 157 0.90 28.91 -1.61
C LEU A 157 -0.60 29.04 -1.32
N TYR A 158 -1.37 27.95 -1.45
CA TYR A 158 -2.80 27.95 -1.09
C TYR A 158 -3.00 28.37 0.37
N TRP A 159 -2.20 27.83 1.29
CA TRP A 159 -2.35 28.08 2.73
C TRP A 159 -1.65 29.35 3.23
N THR A 160 -0.51 29.75 2.65
CA THR A 160 0.26 30.90 3.11
C THR A 160 -0.14 32.19 2.43
N ALA A 161 -0.33 32.15 1.10
CA ALA A 161 -0.65 33.33 0.31
C ALA A 161 -2.18 33.54 0.17
N GLY A 162 -2.96 32.48 0.40
CA GLY A 162 -4.43 32.56 0.37
C GLY A 162 -5.04 33.41 1.48
N TRP A 163 -4.30 33.68 2.57
CA TRP A 163 -4.75 34.56 3.64
C TRP A 163 -4.82 36.04 3.21
N GLY A 164 -4.09 36.43 2.16
CA GLY A 164 -4.09 37.80 1.64
C GLY A 164 -4.73 37.98 0.27
N SER A 165 -4.96 36.89 -0.48
CA SER A 165 -5.51 36.96 -1.84
C SER A 165 -6.37 35.73 -2.20
N PRO A 166 -7.71 35.89 -2.22
CA PRO A 166 -8.63 34.81 -2.61
C PRO A 166 -8.41 34.29 -4.03
N SER A 167 -8.01 35.16 -4.97
CA SER A 167 -7.72 34.77 -6.35
C SER A 167 -6.47 33.89 -6.44
N LEU A 168 -5.43 34.20 -5.66
CA LEU A 168 -4.22 33.39 -5.59
C LEU A 168 -4.48 32.04 -4.91
N ALA A 169 -5.34 31.99 -3.89
CA ALA A 169 -5.79 30.73 -3.30
C ALA A 169 -6.50 29.84 -4.32
N ALA A 170 -7.50 30.38 -5.03
CA ALA A 170 -8.23 29.63 -6.05
C ALA A 170 -7.31 29.14 -7.18
N PHE A 171 -6.37 29.98 -7.64
CA PHE A 171 -5.37 29.62 -8.63
C PHE A 171 -4.43 28.50 -8.14
N SER A 172 -3.93 28.60 -6.91
CA SER A 172 -3.03 27.61 -6.31
C SER A 172 -3.73 26.27 -6.10
N PHE A 173 -5.00 26.29 -5.69
CA PHE A 173 -5.85 25.10 -5.56
C PHE A 173 -6.06 24.40 -6.91
N ALA A 174 -6.45 25.14 -7.94
CA ALA A 174 -6.66 24.57 -9.27
C ALA A 174 -5.36 24.00 -9.86
N ASN A 175 -4.23 24.70 -9.69
CA ASN A 175 -2.93 24.20 -10.14
C ASN A 175 -2.47 22.96 -9.38
N PHE A 176 -2.73 22.89 -8.08
CA PHE A 176 -2.41 21.70 -7.29
C PHE A 176 -3.06 20.45 -7.88
N PHE A 177 -4.38 20.49 -8.13
CA PHE A 177 -5.11 19.34 -8.65
C PHE A 177 -4.82 19.08 -10.14
N LYS A 178 -4.57 20.12 -10.93
CA LYS A 178 -4.07 19.98 -12.30
C LYS A 178 -2.74 19.24 -12.35
N LEU A 179 -1.78 19.63 -11.51
CA LEU A 179 -0.47 18.98 -11.39
C LEU A 179 -0.61 17.54 -10.89
N ALA A 180 -1.49 17.29 -9.91
CA ALA A 180 -1.81 15.95 -9.43
C ALA A 180 -2.37 15.06 -10.56
N ALA A 181 -3.31 15.59 -11.35
CA ALA A 181 -3.87 14.87 -12.49
C ALA A 181 -2.79 14.52 -13.53
N ILE A 182 -1.92 15.46 -13.88
CA ILE A 182 -0.79 15.23 -14.80
C ILE A 182 0.17 14.17 -14.22
N ASN A 183 0.46 14.24 -12.92
CA ASN A 183 1.30 13.28 -12.22
C ASN A 183 0.73 11.86 -12.28
N TYR A 184 -0.56 11.68 -12.00
CA TYR A 184 -1.20 10.35 -12.07
C TYR A 184 -1.39 9.87 -13.51
N VAL A 185 -1.78 10.72 -14.46
CA VAL A 185 -1.91 10.35 -15.87
C VAL A 185 -0.57 9.87 -16.43
N SER A 186 0.51 10.60 -16.16
CA SER A 186 1.85 10.21 -16.63
C SER A 186 2.34 8.92 -15.97
N PHE A 187 2.01 8.67 -14.69
CA PHE A 187 2.28 7.41 -14.01
C PHE A 187 1.50 6.23 -14.62
N LEU A 188 0.21 6.41 -14.87
CA LEU A 188 -0.63 5.38 -15.50
C LEU A 188 -0.16 5.06 -16.92
N ALA A 189 0.18 6.09 -17.71
CA ALA A 189 0.70 5.93 -19.06
C ALA A 189 2.06 5.21 -19.07
N TYR A 190 2.94 5.50 -18.11
CA TYR A 190 4.23 4.84 -17.98
C TYR A 190 4.10 3.36 -17.62
N ASN A 191 3.17 3.00 -16.73
CA ASN A 191 3.01 1.63 -16.23
C ASN A 191 2.13 0.74 -17.12
N HIS A 192 1.04 1.28 -17.68
CA HIS A 192 0.07 0.50 -18.46
C HIS A 192 0.23 0.68 -19.97
N GLY A 193 1.10 1.60 -20.40
CA GLY A 193 1.31 1.92 -21.81
C GLY A 193 0.14 2.67 -22.43
N THR A 194 0.00 2.55 -23.75
CA THR A 194 -1.02 3.28 -24.52
C THR A 194 -2.44 2.83 -24.16
N PRO A 195 -3.40 3.77 -24.05
CA PRO A 195 -4.82 3.44 -23.83
C PRO A 195 -5.37 2.50 -24.89
N LYS A 196 -6.03 1.42 -24.46
CA LYS A 196 -6.70 0.44 -25.33
C LYS A 196 -8.17 0.37 -24.97
N LEU A 197 -9.05 0.42 -25.96
CA LEU A 197 -10.50 0.25 -25.79
C LEU A 197 -10.86 -1.23 -25.68
N ASN A 198 -10.38 -1.89 -24.62
CA ASN A 198 -10.76 -3.27 -24.31
C ASN A 198 -11.06 -3.47 -22.82
N GLN A 199 -11.87 -4.48 -22.52
CA GLN A 199 -12.33 -4.75 -21.16
C GLN A 199 -11.17 -5.08 -20.21
N ALA A 200 -10.17 -5.85 -20.68
CA ALA A 200 -9.03 -6.24 -19.86
C ALA A 200 -8.15 -5.04 -19.45
N TYR A 201 -7.95 -4.06 -20.34
CA TYR A 201 -7.22 -2.83 -20.06
C TYR A 201 -8.01 -1.95 -19.09
N ALA A 202 -9.31 -1.77 -19.34
CA ALA A 202 -10.18 -1.01 -18.44
C ALA A 202 -10.20 -1.60 -17.01
N GLN A 203 -10.30 -2.93 -16.88
CA GLN A 203 -10.26 -3.60 -15.58
C GLN A 203 -8.92 -3.39 -14.87
N ARG A 204 -7.79 -3.54 -15.57
CA ARG A 204 -6.45 -3.29 -14.98
C ARG A 204 -6.30 -1.85 -14.52
N LEU A 205 -6.75 -0.89 -15.33
CA LEU A 205 -6.66 0.52 -15.02
C LEU A 205 -7.53 0.89 -13.80
N ILE A 206 -8.77 0.42 -13.74
CA ILE A 206 -9.69 0.72 -12.63
C ILE A 206 -9.17 0.15 -11.29
N MET A 207 -8.53 -1.02 -11.32
CA MET A 207 -7.95 -1.66 -10.14
C MET A 207 -6.64 -1.01 -9.66
N ASP A 208 -6.03 -0.14 -10.47
CA ASP A 208 -4.83 0.61 -10.07
C ASP A 208 -5.20 1.73 -9.06
N PRO A 209 -4.55 1.78 -7.88
CA PRO A 209 -4.77 2.85 -6.91
C PRO A 209 -4.51 4.27 -7.46
N ALA A 210 -3.60 4.43 -8.42
CA ALA A 210 -3.31 5.72 -9.04
C ALA A 210 -4.49 6.23 -9.87
N THR A 211 -5.32 5.35 -10.43
CA THR A 211 -6.55 5.72 -11.13
C THR A 211 -7.56 6.33 -10.17
N GLN A 212 -7.69 5.77 -8.97
CA GLN A 212 -8.59 6.33 -7.94
C GLN A 212 -8.12 7.72 -7.50
N SER A 213 -6.79 7.89 -7.36
CA SER A 213 -6.19 9.18 -7.02
C SER A 213 -6.32 10.21 -8.16
N LEU A 214 -6.28 9.76 -9.42
CA LEU A 214 -6.58 10.58 -10.59
C LEU A 214 -8.04 11.04 -10.59
N LEU A 215 -8.99 10.13 -10.40
CA LEU A 215 -10.42 10.48 -10.35
C LEU A 215 -10.71 11.46 -9.21
N PHE A 216 -10.08 11.28 -8.06
CA PHE A 216 -10.17 12.20 -6.93
C PHE A 216 -9.62 13.58 -7.33
N ALA A 217 -8.44 13.63 -7.97
CA ALA A 217 -7.85 14.87 -8.40
C ALA A 217 -8.69 15.61 -9.45
N LEU A 218 -9.28 14.89 -10.41
CA LEU A 218 -10.17 15.45 -11.42
C LEU A 218 -11.44 16.02 -10.79
N LEU A 219 -12.05 15.30 -9.84
CA LEU A 219 -13.24 15.78 -9.14
C LEU A 219 -12.98 17.14 -8.49
N PHE A 220 -11.87 17.27 -7.74
CA PHE A 220 -11.57 18.51 -7.04
C PHE A 220 -10.99 19.61 -7.94
N TRP A 221 -10.36 19.27 -9.07
CA TRP A 221 -9.96 20.27 -10.06
C TRP A 221 -11.15 21.05 -10.60
N PHE A 222 -12.27 20.38 -10.91
CA PHE A 222 -13.48 21.02 -11.42
C PHE A 222 -14.45 21.49 -10.31
N SER A 223 -14.05 21.37 -9.04
CA SER A 223 -14.87 21.78 -7.90
C SER A 223 -14.55 23.20 -7.43
N THR A 224 -15.45 23.77 -6.63
CA THR A 224 -15.13 24.95 -5.81
C THR A 224 -14.01 24.62 -4.82
N PRO A 225 -13.07 25.54 -4.54
CA PRO A 225 -11.94 25.26 -3.65
C PRO A 225 -12.33 24.62 -2.32
N TYR A 226 -11.89 23.38 -2.11
CA TYR A 226 -12.18 22.57 -0.93
C TYR A 226 -10.89 22.18 -0.22
N GLY A 227 -10.40 23.03 0.67
CA GLY A 227 -9.04 22.92 1.25
C GLY A 227 -8.73 21.56 1.87
N LEU A 228 -9.71 20.89 2.49
CA LEU A 228 -9.51 19.55 3.08
C LEU A 228 -9.11 18.48 2.05
N ALA A 229 -9.54 18.62 0.79
CA ALA A 229 -9.20 17.66 -0.27
C ALA A 229 -7.72 17.67 -0.65
N LEU A 230 -6.97 18.71 -0.28
CA LEU A 230 -5.54 18.77 -0.54
C LEU A 230 -4.76 17.74 0.29
N PHE A 231 -5.18 17.47 1.52
CA PHE A 231 -4.43 16.65 2.48
C PHE A 231 -4.25 15.19 2.04
N PRO A 232 -5.27 14.45 1.57
CA PRO A 232 -5.08 13.08 1.08
C PRO A 232 -4.02 12.99 -0.01
N VAL A 233 -4.04 13.92 -0.97
CA VAL A 233 -3.11 13.93 -2.11
C VAL A 233 -1.70 14.29 -1.65
N VAL A 234 -1.55 15.34 -0.83
CA VAL A 234 -0.22 15.72 -0.29
C VAL A 234 0.38 14.61 0.56
N ALA A 235 -0.41 13.99 1.45
CA ALA A 235 0.09 12.92 2.31
C ALA A 235 0.64 11.75 1.48
N ASN A 236 -0.02 11.39 0.39
CA ASN A 236 0.46 10.35 -0.52
C ASN A 236 1.74 10.78 -1.26
N GLU A 237 1.73 11.96 -1.89
CA GLU A 237 2.82 12.40 -2.76
C GLU A 237 4.07 12.84 -2.00
N LEU A 238 3.93 13.35 -0.77
CA LEU A 238 5.05 13.79 0.07
C LEU A 238 6.02 12.65 0.38
N VAL A 239 5.49 11.43 0.55
CA VAL A 239 6.29 10.24 0.80
C VAL A 239 7.18 9.91 -0.41
N HIS A 240 6.60 9.98 -1.61
CA HIS A 240 7.34 9.76 -2.85
C HIS A 240 8.35 10.88 -3.13
N PHE A 241 7.99 12.12 -2.82
CA PHE A 241 8.88 13.27 -2.90
C PHE A 241 10.09 13.09 -1.97
N ALA A 242 9.85 12.80 -0.69
CA ALA A 242 10.91 12.65 0.31
C ALA A 242 11.86 11.49 -0.04
N SER A 243 11.32 10.38 -0.53
CA SER A 243 12.14 9.25 -0.99
C SER A 243 13.11 9.65 -2.09
N PHE A 244 12.66 10.40 -3.12
CA PHE A 244 13.54 10.84 -4.20
C PHE A 244 14.47 11.97 -3.77
N ALA A 245 14.00 12.91 -2.95
CA ALA A 245 14.81 14.00 -2.41
C ALA A 245 16.00 13.45 -1.60
N GLY A 246 15.78 12.39 -0.81
CA GLY A 246 16.86 11.72 -0.09
C GLY A 246 17.92 11.13 -1.02
N SER A 247 17.50 10.44 -2.09
CA SER A 247 18.44 9.93 -3.11
C SER A 247 19.19 11.05 -3.83
N LEU A 248 18.51 12.16 -4.13
CA LEU A 248 19.09 13.32 -4.79
C LEU A 248 20.17 13.99 -3.92
N LEU A 249 19.88 14.21 -2.64
CA LEU A 249 20.85 14.78 -1.70
C LEU A 249 22.11 13.93 -1.56
N LEU A 250 21.96 12.60 -1.49
CA LEU A 250 23.09 11.67 -1.45
C LEU A 250 23.93 11.74 -2.74
N ALA A 251 23.28 11.80 -3.91
CA ALA A 251 23.95 11.95 -5.19
C ALA A 251 24.70 13.29 -5.28
N VAL A 252 24.11 14.39 -4.81
CA VAL A 252 24.74 15.72 -4.75
C VAL A 252 25.97 15.69 -3.84
N ASN A 253 25.86 15.13 -2.63
CA ASN A 253 26.97 15.04 -1.68
C ASN A 253 28.15 14.24 -2.24
N SER A 254 27.87 13.12 -2.91
CA SER A 254 28.91 12.32 -3.58
C SER A 254 29.61 13.07 -4.72
N SER A 255 28.91 14.04 -5.35
CA SER A 255 29.44 14.81 -6.49
C SER A 255 30.20 16.06 -6.05
N LEU A 256 29.91 16.62 -4.86
CA LEU A 256 30.54 17.83 -4.33
C LEU A 256 31.76 17.56 -3.43
N GLY A 257 32.13 16.30 -3.19
CA GLY A 257 33.32 15.93 -2.43
C GLY A 257 33.20 16.18 -0.93
N SER A 258 32.43 15.35 -0.21
CA SER A 258 32.42 15.21 1.26
C SER A 258 32.17 16.46 2.14
N THR A 259 31.95 17.66 1.60
CA THR A 259 31.83 18.89 2.40
C THR A 259 30.45 19.13 3.01
N LEU A 260 29.40 18.45 2.53
CA LEU A 260 28.07 18.52 3.13
C LEU A 260 28.03 17.53 4.29
N GLU A 261 28.31 18.04 5.50
CA GLU A 261 28.23 17.27 6.74
C GLU A 261 26.93 16.45 6.78
N THR A 262 27.10 15.14 6.99
CA THR A 262 26.06 14.13 7.19
C THR A 262 25.11 14.46 8.36
N HIS A 263 25.42 15.48 9.17
CA HIS A 263 24.63 15.95 10.29
C HIS A 263 23.25 16.52 9.92
N VAL A 264 23.05 17.07 8.71
CA VAL A 264 21.71 17.52 8.29
C VAL A 264 20.79 16.31 8.05
N PHE A 265 21.33 15.20 7.53
CA PHE A 265 20.55 14.01 7.17
C PHE A 265 20.02 13.27 8.40
N ASP A 266 20.84 13.12 9.45
CA ASP A 266 20.42 12.50 10.71
C ASP A 266 19.43 13.37 11.50
N ARG A 267 19.46 14.71 11.32
CA ARG A 267 18.54 15.65 11.98
C ARG A 267 17.19 15.80 11.27
N VAL A 268 17.15 15.76 9.94
CA VAL A 268 15.94 16.14 9.18
C VAL A 268 14.87 15.04 9.15
N MET A 269 15.22 13.79 9.44
CA MET A 269 14.37 12.72 10.04
C MET A 269 14.99 11.34 9.68
N PRO A 270 15.30 10.47 10.65
CA PRO A 270 15.96 9.18 10.37
C PRO A 270 15.12 8.31 9.43
N PHE A 271 15.77 7.56 8.53
CA PHE A 271 15.13 6.62 7.58
C PHE A 271 14.16 5.61 8.26
N VAL A 272 14.41 5.28 9.53
CA VAL A 272 13.53 4.43 10.37
C VAL A 272 12.16 5.06 10.57
N VAL A 273 12.11 6.38 10.76
CA VAL A 273 10.85 7.14 10.85
C VAL A 273 10.12 7.12 9.51
N TRP A 274 10.85 7.26 8.40
CA TRP A 274 10.26 7.18 7.06
C TRP A 274 9.62 5.83 6.75
N ALA A 275 10.26 4.71 7.10
CA ALA A 275 9.67 3.39 6.90
C ALA A 275 8.39 3.20 7.73
N ALA A 276 8.38 3.68 8.97
CA ALA A 276 7.20 3.61 9.85
C ALA A 276 6.05 4.51 9.35
N VAL A 277 6.37 5.70 8.82
CA VAL A 277 5.39 6.63 8.24
C VAL A 277 4.85 6.10 6.92
N TYR A 278 5.71 5.55 6.05
CA TYR A 278 5.37 5.04 4.72
C TYR A 278 4.22 4.03 4.77
N HIS A 279 4.29 3.06 5.67
CA HIS A 279 3.26 2.03 5.79
C HIS A 279 1.93 2.53 6.37
N ARG A 280 1.94 3.65 7.11
CA ARG A 280 0.74 4.24 7.73
C ARG A 280 0.02 5.22 6.81
N VAL A 281 0.73 5.83 5.86
CA VAL A 281 0.16 6.85 4.95
C VAL A 281 -1.11 6.38 4.23
N PRO A 282 -1.18 5.17 3.64
CA PRO A 282 -2.43 4.72 2.99
C PRO A 282 -3.63 4.66 3.94
N SER A 283 -3.41 4.28 5.21
CA SER A 283 -4.46 4.26 6.24
C SER A 283 -4.88 5.66 6.67
N LEU A 284 -3.91 6.58 6.79
CA LEU A 284 -4.18 7.99 7.08
C LEU A 284 -4.99 8.63 5.95
N VAL A 285 -4.57 8.45 4.71
CA VAL A 285 -5.26 8.94 3.51
C VAL A 285 -6.70 8.44 3.46
N ALA A 286 -6.91 7.14 3.71
CA ALA A 286 -8.25 6.57 3.77
C ALA A 286 -9.12 7.21 4.87
N THR A 287 -8.55 7.48 6.04
CA THR A 287 -9.25 8.15 7.14
C THR A 287 -9.63 9.58 6.77
N LEU A 288 -8.72 10.33 6.14
CA LEU A 288 -8.98 11.69 5.67
C LEU A 288 -10.10 11.73 4.62
N GLU A 289 -10.16 10.75 3.73
CA GLU A 289 -11.22 10.66 2.73
C GLU A 289 -12.59 10.38 3.35
N VAL A 290 -12.67 9.45 4.30
CA VAL A 290 -13.91 9.24 5.06
C VAL A 290 -14.31 10.53 5.79
N ALA A 291 -13.36 11.24 6.41
CA ALA A 291 -13.61 12.50 7.09
C ALA A 291 -14.14 13.58 6.13
N ILE A 292 -13.56 13.72 4.93
CA ILE A 292 -14.08 14.63 3.88
C ILE A 292 -15.51 14.27 3.50
N GLY A 293 -15.80 12.98 3.31
CA GLY A 293 -17.16 12.51 3.00
C GLY A 293 -18.19 12.91 4.08
N LEU A 294 -17.81 12.80 5.35
CA LEU A 294 -18.64 13.24 6.48
C LEU A 294 -18.77 14.77 6.54
N SER A 295 -17.69 15.51 6.33
CA SER A 295 -17.71 16.98 6.28
C SER A 295 -18.66 17.49 5.20
N LEU A 296 -18.62 16.90 4.00
CA LEU A 296 -19.54 17.24 2.93
C LEU A 296 -21.01 16.97 3.28
N ILE A 297 -21.30 15.92 4.08
CA ILE A 297 -22.66 15.68 4.60
C ILE A 297 -23.06 16.79 5.57
N LEU A 298 -22.19 17.16 6.51
CA LEU A 298 -22.47 18.24 7.47
C LEU A 298 -22.68 19.58 6.76
N GLU A 299 -21.95 19.83 5.67
CA GLU A 299 -22.09 21.03 4.86
C GLU A 299 -23.46 21.15 4.17
N LEU A 300 -24.24 20.06 4.03
CA LEU A 300 -25.64 20.14 3.58
C LEU A 300 -26.51 20.97 4.53
N LEU A 301 -26.12 21.09 5.80
CA LEU A 301 -26.81 21.91 6.79
C LEU A 301 -26.50 23.40 6.63
N THR A 302 -25.55 23.76 5.76
CA THR A 302 -25.13 25.13 5.51
C THR A 302 -25.78 25.72 4.25
N PRO A 303 -25.85 27.06 4.13
CA PRO A 303 -26.34 27.73 2.92
C PRO A 303 -25.51 27.45 1.67
N ASN A 304 -24.22 27.10 1.84
CA ASN A 304 -23.26 26.85 0.75
C ASN A 304 -23.26 25.39 0.25
N ARG A 305 -24.38 24.68 0.41
CA ARG A 305 -24.50 23.25 0.05
C ARG A 305 -24.12 22.97 -1.41
N ASN A 306 -23.16 22.08 -1.61
CA ASN A 306 -22.77 21.60 -2.94
C ASN A 306 -23.23 20.14 -3.14
N PHE A 307 -24.51 19.97 -3.45
CA PHE A 307 -25.15 18.65 -3.58
C PHE A 307 -24.49 17.78 -4.65
N MET A 308 -24.06 18.37 -5.78
CA MET A 308 -23.41 17.63 -6.86
C MET A 308 -22.04 17.11 -6.45
N LEU A 309 -21.22 17.93 -5.77
CA LEU A 309 -19.92 17.49 -5.25
C LEU A 309 -20.09 16.34 -4.26
N LEU A 310 -21.06 16.44 -3.35
CA LEU A 310 -21.38 15.36 -2.41
C LEU A 310 -21.72 14.06 -3.14
N LEU A 311 -22.68 14.11 -4.07
CA LEU A 311 -23.13 12.91 -4.78
C LEU A 311 -21.98 12.23 -5.52
N VAL A 312 -21.21 13.00 -6.31
CA VAL A 312 -20.09 12.46 -7.09
C VAL A 312 -18.98 11.95 -6.18
N TYR A 313 -18.67 12.66 -5.09
CA TYR A 313 -17.68 12.24 -4.10
C TYR A 313 -18.03 10.90 -3.46
N TRP A 314 -19.30 10.71 -3.08
CA TRP A 314 -19.75 9.44 -2.49
C TRP A 314 -19.77 8.28 -3.49
N GLN A 315 -20.01 8.53 -4.78
CA GLN A 315 -19.82 7.48 -5.80
C GLN A 315 -18.35 7.09 -5.95
N LEU A 316 -17.45 8.07 -5.93
CA LEU A 316 -16.00 7.82 -5.95
C LEU A 316 -15.56 7.00 -4.72
N LEU A 317 -16.04 7.39 -3.54
CA LEU A 317 -15.74 6.68 -2.29
C LEU A 317 -16.29 5.25 -2.30
N ARG A 318 -17.48 5.03 -2.88
CA ARG A 318 -18.08 3.71 -3.08
C ARG A 318 -17.23 2.82 -3.99
N ILE A 319 -16.79 3.32 -5.15
CA ILE A 319 -15.92 2.57 -6.06
C ILE A 319 -14.62 2.19 -5.35
N ARG A 320 -14.00 3.15 -4.67
CA ARG A 320 -12.77 2.93 -3.93
C ARG A 320 -12.94 1.97 -2.76
N TYR A 321 -14.09 2.00 -2.08
CA TYR A 321 -14.41 1.09 -0.98
C TYR A 321 -14.39 -0.37 -1.43
N MET A 322 -14.86 -0.65 -2.65
CA MET A 322 -14.83 -2.02 -3.20
C MET A 322 -13.41 -2.56 -3.38
N ILE A 323 -12.45 -1.67 -3.68
CA ILE A 323 -11.08 -2.01 -4.09
C ILE A 323 -10.09 -1.94 -2.91
N SER A 324 -10.14 -0.87 -2.10
CA SER A 324 -9.11 -0.57 -1.09
C SER A 324 -9.44 -1.19 0.28
N PRO A 325 -8.60 -2.09 0.81
CA PRO A 325 -8.80 -2.62 2.17
C PRO A 325 -8.60 -1.56 3.26
N GLN A 326 -7.72 -0.57 3.03
CA GLN A 326 -7.49 0.52 3.98
C GLN A 326 -8.75 1.38 4.16
N LEU A 327 -9.48 1.64 3.08
CA LEU A 327 -10.74 2.38 3.14
C LEU A 327 -11.83 1.58 3.87
N LYS A 328 -11.91 0.26 3.65
CA LYS A 328 -12.82 -0.62 4.43
C LYS A 328 -12.52 -0.54 5.93
N ASN A 329 -11.24 -0.59 6.30
CA ASN A 329 -10.83 -0.46 7.69
C ASN A 329 -11.18 0.91 8.27
N ALA A 330 -10.99 2.00 7.52
CA ALA A 330 -11.36 3.35 7.96
C ALA A 330 -12.88 3.47 8.25
N PHE A 331 -13.73 2.87 7.42
CA PHE A 331 -15.18 2.80 7.68
C PHE A 331 -15.53 1.91 8.88
N ALA A 332 -14.83 0.79 9.08
CA ALA A 332 -15.01 -0.07 10.25
C ALA A 332 -14.59 0.64 11.54
N ASP A 333 -13.51 1.43 11.49
CA ASP A 333 -13.06 2.26 12.61
C ASP A 333 -14.06 3.38 12.90
N LEU A 334 -14.61 4.03 11.87
CA LEU A 334 -15.71 4.99 12.03
C LEU A 334 -16.93 4.34 12.70
N ASP A 335 -17.36 3.16 12.25
CA ASP A 335 -18.48 2.42 12.85
C ASP A 335 -18.22 2.11 14.33
N ARG A 336 -16.99 1.73 14.69
CA ARG A 336 -16.58 1.50 16.07
C ARG A 336 -16.66 2.77 16.91
N VAL A 337 -16.19 3.90 16.39
CA VAL A 337 -16.25 5.20 17.07
C VAL A 337 -17.71 5.62 17.29
N VAL A 338 -18.54 5.53 16.26
CA VAL A 338 -19.97 5.88 16.35
C VAL A 338 -20.70 4.96 17.33
N THR A 339 -20.44 3.65 17.29
CA THR A 339 -21.00 2.69 18.24
C THR A 339 -20.58 3.02 19.67
N THR A 340 -19.29 3.28 19.91
CA THR A 340 -18.76 3.65 21.23
C THR A 340 -19.40 4.94 21.75
N ALA A 341 -19.58 5.93 20.89
CA ALA A 341 -20.22 7.20 21.25
C ALA A 341 -21.73 7.02 21.51
N ALA A 342 -22.42 6.22 20.71
CA ALA A 342 -23.86 5.98 20.82
C ALA A 342 -24.23 5.26 22.12
N PHE A 343 -23.39 4.33 22.58
CA PHE A 343 -23.60 3.55 23.81
C PHE A 343 -22.75 4.02 25.00
N HIS A 344 -22.18 5.23 24.93
CA HIS A 344 -21.41 5.77 26.04
C HIS A 344 -22.31 6.04 27.25
N PRO A 345 -21.89 5.83 28.52
CA PRO A 345 -22.73 6.06 29.70
C PRO A 345 -23.28 7.49 29.85
N ARG A 346 -22.71 8.46 29.13
CA ARG A 346 -23.14 9.87 29.10
C ARG A 346 -24.02 10.23 27.89
N SER A 347 -24.23 9.31 26.94
CA SER A 347 -25.11 9.56 25.79
C SER A 347 -26.58 9.32 26.18
N PRO A 348 -27.52 10.11 25.65
CA PRO A 348 -28.94 9.84 25.86
C PRO A 348 -29.32 8.45 25.31
N PRO A 349 -30.12 7.63 26.02
CA PRO A 349 -30.50 6.28 25.59
C PRO A 349 -31.18 6.21 24.21
N ILE A 350 -31.81 7.32 23.82
CA ILE A 350 -32.47 7.46 22.52
C ILE A 350 -31.47 7.38 21.36
N VAL A 351 -30.21 7.81 21.56
CA VAL A 351 -29.16 7.79 20.54
C VAL A 351 -28.77 6.36 20.20
N GLY A 352 -28.52 5.53 21.22
CA GLY A 352 -28.22 4.10 21.04
C GLY A 352 -29.37 3.35 20.37
N THR A 353 -30.61 3.63 20.79
CA THR A 353 -31.83 3.01 20.22
C THR A 353 -32.08 3.43 18.77
N ALA A 354 -31.86 4.71 18.44
CA ALA A 354 -32.00 5.21 17.07
C ALA A 354 -30.91 4.61 16.17
N TYR A 355 -29.68 4.53 16.66
CA TYR A 355 -28.56 3.96 15.91
C TYR A 355 -28.72 2.47 15.67
N SER A 356 -29.23 1.69 16.64
CA SER A 356 -29.52 0.27 16.44
C SER A 356 -30.60 0.04 15.39
N LYS A 357 -31.71 0.80 15.44
CA LYS A 357 -32.75 0.76 14.42
C LYS A 357 -32.22 1.09 13.03
N LEU A 358 -31.34 2.08 12.93
CA LEU A 358 -30.71 2.46 11.68
C LEU A 358 -29.81 1.34 11.13
N LYS A 359 -29.00 0.70 12.00
CA LYS A 359 -28.21 -0.48 11.62
C LYS A 359 -29.09 -1.64 11.13
N ASP A 360 -30.19 -1.93 11.81
CA ASP A 360 -31.12 -2.99 11.41
C ASP A 360 -31.79 -2.69 10.06
N MET A 361 -32.18 -1.44 9.82
CA MET A 361 -32.73 -1.01 8.53
C MET A 361 -31.70 -1.16 7.41
N LEU A 362 -30.47 -0.71 7.63
CA LEU A 362 -29.40 -0.82 6.64
C LEU A 362 -29.05 -2.29 6.35
N ALA A 363 -29.01 -3.15 7.37
CA ALA A 363 -28.79 -4.58 7.20
C ALA A 363 -29.86 -5.23 6.32
N LYS A 364 -31.13 -4.83 6.49
CA LYS A 364 -32.24 -5.29 5.64
C LYS A 364 -32.16 -4.79 4.19
N MET A 365 -31.63 -3.58 3.97
CA MET A 365 -31.43 -3.04 2.61
C MET A 365 -30.26 -3.70 1.87
N VAL A 366 -29.26 -4.19 2.61
CA VAL A 366 -28.08 -4.88 2.05
C VAL A 366 -28.32 -6.38 1.88
N ALA A 367 -29.28 -6.96 2.59
CA ALA A 367 -29.69 -8.35 2.44
C ALA A 367 -30.19 -8.60 1.01
N VAL A 368 -29.35 -9.26 0.21
CA VAL A 368 -29.76 -9.85 -1.07
C VAL A 368 -30.69 -11.01 -0.72
N PRO A 369 -31.95 -11.05 -1.21
CA PRO A 369 -32.82 -12.20 -1.02
C PRO A 369 -32.13 -13.45 -1.56
N GLU A 370 -32.13 -14.54 -0.81
CA GLU A 370 -31.58 -15.81 -1.29
C GLU A 370 -32.27 -16.22 -2.61
N PRO A 371 -31.54 -16.82 -3.58
CA PRO A 371 -32.08 -17.23 -4.88
C PRO A 371 -33.13 -18.37 -4.82
N GLY A 372 -33.81 -18.56 -3.69
CA GLY A 372 -34.94 -19.48 -3.49
C GLY A 372 -36.26 -18.80 -3.07
N GLN A 373 -36.30 -17.47 -2.92
CA GLN A 373 -37.52 -16.72 -2.53
C GLN A 373 -38.05 -15.78 -3.63
N GLN A 374 -37.67 -15.99 -4.89
CA GLN A 374 -38.46 -15.45 -5.99
C GLN A 374 -39.71 -16.32 -6.13
N GLN A 375 -40.85 -15.79 -5.66
CA GLN A 375 -42.16 -16.32 -6.03
C GLN A 375 -42.18 -16.55 -7.54
N ALA A 376 -42.44 -17.79 -7.94
CA ALA A 376 -42.56 -18.18 -9.34
C ALA A 376 -43.51 -17.21 -10.05
N ALA A 377 -43.00 -16.54 -11.09
CA ALA A 377 -43.83 -15.73 -11.97
C ALA A 377 -44.95 -16.63 -12.53
N PRO A 378 -46.22 -16.20 -12.57
CA PRO A 378 -47.30 -16.99 -13.10
C PRO A 378 -46.99 -17.37 -14.56
N SER A 379 -47.07 -18.68 -14.84
CA SER A 379 -46.67 -19.33 -16.09
C SER A 379 -47.65 -19.08 -17.25
N SER A 380 -47.98 -17.82 -17.51
CA SER A 380 -48.69 -17.41 -18.72
C SER A 380 -48.64 -15.89 -18.89
N MET A 381 -47.74 -15.40 -19.74
CA MET A 381 -48.00 -14.17 -20.48
C MET A 381 -47.67 -14.34 -21.96
N PRO A 382 -48.51 -13.79 -22.86
CA PRO A 382 -48.43 -14.02 -24.29
C PRO A 382 -47.23 -13.30 -24.93
N LYS A 383 -46.69 -13.91 -26.00
CA LYS A 383 -45.64 -13.34 -26.84
C LYS A 383 -46.10 -11.99 -27.40
N CYS A 384 -45.48 -10.90 -26.98
CA CYS A 384 -45.62 -9.62 -27.67
C CYS A 384 -44.55 -9.53 -28.75
N CYS A 385 -44.97 -9.63 -30.00
CA CYS A 385 -44.22 -9.20 -31.18
C CYS A 385 -43.88 -7.71 -31.05
N ILE A 386 -42.70 -7.32 -31.50
CA ILE A 386 -42.40 -5.95 -31.89
C ILE A 386 -42.17 -5.98 -33.41
N MET A 387 -43.07 -5.30 -34.13
CA MET A 387 -42.86 -4.77 -35.48
C MET A 387 -42.06 -3.48 -35.38
#